data_AF-A0A2R4X1Y3-F1
#
_entry.id   AF-A0A2R4X1Y3-F1
#
_cell.length_a   1.000
_cell.length_b   1.000
_cell.length_c   1.000
_cell.angle_alpha   90.00
_cell.angle_beta   90.00
_cell.angle_gamma   90.00
#
_symmetry.space_group_name_H-M   'P 1'
#
loop_
_entity.id
_entity.type
_entity.pdbx_description
1 polymer ?
#
loop_
_entity_poly.entity_id
_entity_poly.type
_entity_poly.pdbx_seq_one_letter_code
_entity_poly.pdbx_strand_id
1 'polypeptide(L)'
;MTNAYTTPITTAFEMQRASIKQSQQAVQQSIDFQQSMSDAIVDSLDSTESAQQRGVEMSQTLVHSYLDAVESSMPGSSAAVEELRSALDEQVEFLIENHSESFDTFEDEWAEGTQAFDDLSGDWVSAIDDQVDLLIEAHEEVEDQSVEAVEEMSSQVENLQDQLEEVQEQVKEVQEEAVDVVEE
;
A
#
# COMPACT_ATOMS: atom_id res chain seq x y z
N MET A 1 -24.31 -13.11 -24.80
CA MET A 1 -25.61 -13.15 -24.10
C MET A 1 -25.41 -14.11 -22.95
N THR A 2 -25.37 -13.63 -21.71
CA THR A 2 -25.14 -14.50 -20.54
C THR A 2 -26.39 -15.35 -20.30
N ASN A 3 -26.27 -16.67 -20.50
CA ASN A 3 -27.32 -17.63 -20.18
C ASN A 3 -27.28 -18.00 -18.68
N ALA A 4 -28.37 -18.56 -18.15
CA ALA A 4 -28.46 -18.95 -16.73
C ALA A 4 -27.35 -19.95 -16.31
N TYR A 5 -26.79 -20.67 -17.27
CA TYR A 5 -25.74 -21.67 -17.08
C TYR A 5 -24.32 -21.10 -16.91
N THR A 6 -24.00 -19.94 -17.51
CA THR A 6 -22.65 -19.35 -17.46
C THR A 6 -22.48 -18.30 -16.36
N THR A 7 -23.57 -17.65 -15.96
CA THR A 7 -23.60 -16.63 -14.89
C THR A 7 -22.84 -17.03 -13.60
N PRO A 8 -23.01 -18.25 -13.03
CA PRO A 8 -22.34 -18.62 -11.79
C PRO A 8 -20.81 -18.74 -11.95
N ILE A 9 -20.33 -19.16 -13.11
CA ILE A 9 -18.91 -19.38 -13.40
C ILE A 9 -18.21 -18.04 -13.55
N THR A 10 -18.73 -17.16 -14.42
CA THR A 10 -18.26 -15.78 -14.60
C THR A 10 -18.22 -15.03 -13.27
N THR A 11 -19.27 -15.14 -12.46
CA THR A 11 -19.32 -14.50 -11.13
C THR A 11 -18.18 -14.97 -10.21
N ALA A 12 -17.86 -16.27 -10.23
CA ALA A 12 -16.79 -16.82 -9.41
C ALA A 12 -15.40 -16.29 -9.83
N PHE A 13 -15.13 -16.22 -11.14
CA PHE A 13 -13.90 -15.65 -11.69
C PHE A 13 -13.79 -14.15 -11.38
N GLU A 14 -14.88 -13.39 -11.53
CA GLU A 14 -14.93 -11.97 -11.14
C GLU A 14 -14.56 -11.75 -9.66
N MET A 15 -15.11 -12.58 -8.76
CA MET A 15 -14.77 -12.50 -7.33
C MET A 15 -13.29 -12.82 -7.07
N GLN A 16 -12.71 -13.82 -7.75
CA GLN A 16 -11.29 -14.16 -7.63
C GLN A 16 -10.41 -13.01 -8.12
N ARG A 17 -10.69 -12.45 -9.31
CA ARG A 17 -9.99 -11.29 -9.87
C ARG A 17 -10.05 -10.09 -8.93
N ALA A 18 -11.22 -9.78 -8.38
CA ALA A 18 -11.39 -8.68 -7.43
C ALA A 18 -10.55 -8.89 -6.15
N SER A 19 -10.54 -10.11 -5.60
CA SER A 19 -9.73 -10.42 -4.42
C SER A 19 -8.23 -10.30 -4.68
N ILE A 20 -7.76 -10.72 -5.86
CA ILE A 20 -6.34 -10.62 -6.24
C ILE A 20 -5.94 -9.15 -6.36
N LYS A 21 -6.69 -8.34 -7.13
CA LYS A 21 -6.45 -6.90 -7.28
C LYS A 21 -6.49 -6.15 -5.95
N GLN A 22 -7.42 -6.52 -5.07
CA GLN A 22 -7.48 -5.94 -3.73
C GLN A 22 -6.23 -6.28 -2.90
N SER A 23 -5.73 -7.51 -2.98
CA SER A 23 -4.53 -7.90 -2.23
C SER A 23 -3.27 -7.20 -2.74
N GLN A 24 -3.11 -7.07 -4.06
CA GLN A 24 -2.06 -6.29 -4.73
C GLN A 24 -2.07 -4.84 -4.25
N GLN A 25 -3.24 -4.19 -4.30
CA GLN A 25 -3.39 -2.81 -3.85
C GLN A 25 -3.10 -2.63 -2.36
N ALA A 26 -3.46 -3.61 -1.52
CA ALA A 26 -3.15 -3.58 -0.09
C ALA A 26 -1.64 -3.66 0.18
N VAL A 27 -0.91 -4.48 -0.59
CA VAL A 27 0.56 -4.56 -0.49
C VAL A 27 1.20 -3.24 -0.89
N GLN A 28 0.80 -2.66 -2.02
CA GLN A 28 1.30 -1.37 -2.48
C GLN A 28 1.06 -0.27 -1.45
N GLN A 29 -0.18 -0.13 -0.97
CA GLN A 29 -0.52 0.85 0.08
C GLN A 29 0.28 0.65 1.37
N SER A 30 0.61 -0.61 1.72
CA SER A 30 1.40 -0.90 2.93
C SER A 30 2.86 -0.44 2.79
N ILE A 31 3.40 -0.44 1.57
CA ILE A 31 4.76 0.04 1.27
C ILE A 31 4.77 1.56 1.19
N ASP A 32 3.81 2.17 0.47
CA ASP A 32 3.65 3.63 0.42
C ASP A 32 3.48 4.24 1.83
N PHE A 33 2.75 3.54 2.71
CA PHE A 33 2.61 3.93 4.11
C PHE A 33 3.94 3.90 4.88
N GLN A 34 4.75 2.86 4.67
CA GLN A 34 6.07 2.75 5.30
C GLN A 34 7.02 3.84 4.83
N GLN A 35 7.04 4.15 3.52
CA GLN A 35 7.78 5.28 2.95
C GLN A 35 7.35 6.60 3.59
N SER A 36 6.03 6.89 3.57
CA SER A 36 5.49 8.13 4.14
C SER A 36 5.81 8.28 5.63
N MET A 37 5.80 7.17 6.39
CA MET A 37 6.15 7.18 7.80
C MET A 37 7.66 7.41 8.01
N SER A 38 8.49 6.84 7.14
CA SER A 38 9.94 7.04 7.16
C SER A 38 10.31 8.50 6.89
N ASP A 39 9.75 9.10 5.84
CA ASP A 39 9.96 10.51 5.51
C ASP A 39 9.53 11.42 6.67
N ALA A 40 8.37 11.12 7.27
CA ALA A 40 7.90 11.87 8.44
C ALA A 40 8.83 11.73 9.65
N ILE A 41 9.53 10.61 9.80
CA ILE A 41 10.54 10.43 10.86
C ILE A 41 11.76 11.30 10.56
N VAL A 42 12.28 11.28 9.33
CA VAL A 42 13.40 12.13 8.89
C VAL A 42 13.08 13.60 9.17
N ASP A 43 11.95 14.10 8.66
CA ASP A 43 11.49 15.47 8.89
C ASP A 43 11.33 15.82 10.40
N SER A 44 11.02 14.81 11.23
CA SER A 44 10.88 15.01 12.68
C SER A 44 12.22 15.14 13.41
N LEU A 45 13.30 14.58 12.87
CA LEU A 45 14.65 14.68 13.44
C LEU A 45 15.14 16.12 13.33
N ASP A 46 15.09 16.69 12.12
CA ASP A 46 15.28 18.11 11.79
C ASP A 46 14.52 19.05 12.75
N SER A 47 13.21 18.76 12.88
CA SER A 47 12.31 19.51 13.76
C SER A 47 12.75 19.46 15.23
N THR A 48 13.24 18.29 15.66
CA THR A 48 13.68 18.04 17.04
C THR A 48 15.02 18.71 17.32
N GLU A 49 15.98 18.61 16.41
CA GLU A 49 17.28 19.25 16.51
C GLU A 49 17.13 20.77 16.66
N SER A 50 16.36 21.39 15.76
CA SER A 50 16.12 22.85 15.81
C SER A 50 15.44 23.30 17.11
N ALA A 51 14.59 22.45 17.70
CA ALA A 51 13.95 22.75 18.99
C ALA A 51 14.94 22.65 20.15
N GLN A 52 15.84 21.67 20.13
CA GLN A 52 16.89 21.51 21.14
C GLN A 52 17.90 22.66 21.07
N GLN A 53 18.35 23.04 19.87
CA GLN A 53 19.24 24.18 19.66
C GLN A 53 18.65 25.45 20.27
N ARG A 54 17.39 25.78 19.93
CA ARG A 54 16.68 26.93 20.49
C ARG A 54 16.57 26.89 22.02
N GLY A 55 16.38 25.69 22.59
CA GLY A 55 16.33 25.50 24.04
C GLY A 55 17.67 25.78 24.74
N VAL A 56 18.78 25.37 24.11
CA VAL A 56 20.14 25.62 24.61
C VAL A 56 20.46 27.12 24.54
N GLU A 57 20.21 27.77 23.40
CA GLU A 57 20.42 29.22 23.22
C GLU A 57 19.57 30.05 24.19
N MET A 58 18.32 29.62 24.46
CA MET A 58 17.49 30.27 25.47
C MET A 58 18.07 30.11 26.88
N SER A 59 18.59 28.92 27.22
CA SER A 59 19.23 28.67 28.51
C SER A 59 20.50 29.51 28.68
N GLN A 60 21.32 29.63 27.63
CA GLN A 60 22.48 30.52 27.58
C GLN A 60 22.07 31.98 27.82
N THR A 61 21.02 32.45 27.15
CA THR A 61 20.48 33.81 27.33
C THR A 61 20.03 34.08 28.77
N LEU A 62 19.43 33.09 29.44
CA LEU A 62 19.03 33.20 30.84
C LEU A 62 20.25 33.27 31.78
N VAL A 63 21.28 32.45 31.52
CA VAL A 63 22.54 32.49 32.27
C VAL A 63 23.21 33.85 32.10
N HIS A 64 23.29 34.37 30.88
CA HIS A 64 23.78 35.71 30.57
C HIS A 64 23.05 36.79 31.38
N SER A 65 21.72 36.73 31.40
CA SER A 65 20.90 37.68 32.17
C SER A 65 21.18 37.60 33.68
N TYR A 66 21.44 36.40 34.21
CA TYR A 66 21.82 36.22 35.61
C TYR A 66 23.20 36.81 35.91
N LEU A 67 24.18 36.58 35.03
CA LEU A 67 25.52 37.12 35.13
C LEU A 67 25.53 38.66 35.09
N ASP A 68 24.72 39.28 34.23
CA ASP A 68 24.56 40.74 34.15
C ASP A 68 24.04 41.33 35.49
N ALA A 69 23.15 40.61 36.18
CA ALA A 69 22.64 41.01 37.49
C ALA A 69 23.70 40.91 38.60
N VAL A 70 24.58 39.89 38.53
CA VAL A 70 25.71 39.72 39.45
C VAL A 70 26.74 40.84 39.26
N GLU A 71 27.09 41.14 38.01
CA GLU A 71 28.00 42.23 37.67
C GLU A 71 27.47 43.59 38.19
N SER A 72 26.18 43.85 37.99
CA SER A 72 25.51 45.06 38.46
C SER A 72 25.49 45.20 39.99
N SER A 73 25.42 44.06 40.72
CA SER A 73 25.31 44.04 42.18
C SER A 73 26.65 44.05 42.91
N MET A 74 27.74 43.67 42.24
CA MET A 74 29.04 43.46 42.87
C MET A 74 30.16 44.17 42.10
N PRO A 75 30.44 45.46 42.42
CA PRO A 75 31.48 46.22 41.72
C PRO A 75 32.85 45.55 41.81
N GLY A 76 33.50 45.33 40.67
CA GLY A 76 34.81 44.66 40.56
C GLY A 76 34.75 43.19 40.15
N SER A 77 33.57 42.61 39.94
CA SER A 77 33.40 41.24 39.44
C SER A 77 33.44 41.10 37.91
N SER A 78 33.40 42.21 37.14
CA SER A 78 33.31 42.19 35.66
C SER A 78 34.30 41.25 35.00
N ALA A 79 35.58 41.26 35.40
CA ALA A 79 36.60 40.41 34.79
C ALA A 79 36.31 38.90 34.98
N ALA A 80 35.80 38.50 36.15
CA ALA A 80 35.45 37.12 36.42
C ALA A 80 34.13 36.70 35.74
N VAL A 81 33.20 37.63 35.59
CA VAL A 81 31.94 37.41 34.85
C VAL A 81 32.21 37.23 33.36
N GLU A 82 33.07 38.05 32.77
CA GLU A 82 33.48 37.97 31.36
C GLU A 82 34.16 36.62 31.05
N GLU A 83 35.07 36.17 31.93
CA GLU A 83 35.74 34.87 31.79
C GLU A 83 34.74 33.71 31.82
N LEU A 84 33.77 33.76 32.76
CA LEU A 84 32.72 32.75 32.85
C LEU A 84 31.79 32.77 31.63
N ARG A 85 31.48 33.96 31.10
CA ARG A 85 30.65 34.12 29.90
C ARG A 85 31.33 33.50 28.69
N SER A 86 32.60 33.85 28.47
CA SER A 86 33.39 33.29 27.37
C SER A 86 33.50 31.77 27.46
N ALA A 87 33.73 31.22 28.67
CA ALA A 87 33.80 29.78 28.87
C ALA A 87 32.43 29.10 28.63
N LEU A 88 31.32 29.72 29.03
CA LEU A 88 29.98 29.21 28.76
C LEU A 88 29.70 29.21 27.26
N ASP A 89 30.00 30.31 26.58
CA ASP A 89 29.77 30.47 25.14
C ASP A 89 30.52 29.41 24.34
N GLU A 90 31.80 29.22 24.62
CA GLU A 90 32.65 28.22 23.96
C GLU A 90 32.12 26.79 24.20
N GLN A 91 31.65 26.50 25.42
CA GLN A 91 31.07 25.19 25.75
C GLN A 91 29.70 24.94 25.12
N VAL A 92 28.87 25.99 24.99
CA VAL A 92 27.56 25.91 24.33
C VAL A 92 27.73 25.74 22.83
N GLU A 93 28.64 26.51 22.22
CA GLU A 93 28.95 26.40 20.79
C GLU A 93 29.49 25.01 20.46
N PHE A 94 30.47 24.52 21.22
CA PHE A 94 30.98 23.14 21.08
C PHE A 94 29.87 22.09 21.20
N LEU A 95 28.95 22.26 22.15
CA LEU A 95 27.84 21.32 22.34
C LEU A 95 26.89 21.33 21.15
N ILE A 96 26.49 22.50 20.67
CA ILE A 96 25.58 22.65 19.52
C ILE A 96 26.23 22.05 18.27
N GLU A 97 27.49 22.41 18.00
CA GLU A 97 28.19 22.00 16.79
C GLU A 97 28.43 20.49 16.74
N ASN A 98 28.91 19.90 17.85
CA ASN A 98 29.09 18.44 17.93
C ASN A 98 27.75 17.68 17.91
N HIS A 99 26.71 18.24 18.52
CA HIS A 99 25.37 17.65 18.49
C HIS A 99 24.78 17.66 17.08
N SER A 100 24.90 18.79 16.38
CA SER A 100 24.42 18.97 15.02
C SER A 100 25.13 18.02 14.06
N GLU A 101 26.46 17.96 14.09
CA GLU A 101 27.23 17.01 13.26
C GLU A 101 26.83 15.54 13.51
N SER A 102 26.55 15.19 14.77
CA SER A 102 26.09 13.83 15.12
C SER A 102 24.67 13.55 14.62
N PHE A 103 23.79 14.56 14.62
CA PHE A 103 22.42 14.47 14.13
C PHE A 103 22.40 14.37 12.61
N ASP A 104 23.11 15.25 11.91
CA ASP A 104 23.27 15.24 10.45
C ASP A 104 23.76 13.87 9.97
N THR A 105 24.80 13.33 10.61
CA THR A 105 25.32 12.00 10.26
C THR A 105 24.25 10.91 10.42
N PHE A 106 23.49 10.94 11.51
CA PHE A 106 22.44 9.96 11.76
C PHE A 106 21.27 10.11 10.76
N GLU A 107 20.90 11.34 10.45
CA GLU A 107 19.86 11.65 9.48
C GLU A 107 20.25 11.18 8.08
N ASP A 108 21.47 11.50 7.63
CA ASP A 108 22.01 11.05 6.34
C ASP A 108 22.03 9.51 6.25
N GLU A 109 22.54 8.83 7.27
CA GLU A 109 22.57 7.36 7.30
C GLU A 109 21.15 6.76 7.25
N TRP A 110 20.19 7.37 7.93
CA TRP A 110 18.80 6.93 7.93
C TRP A 110 18.11 7.21 6.59
N ALA A 111 18.30 8.40 6.02
CA ALA A 111 17.78 8.80 4.72
C ALA A 111 18.32 7.89 3.61
N GLU A 112 19.63 7.62 3.59
CA GLU A 112 20.24 6.68 2.65
C GLU A 112 19.68 5.26 2.81
N GLY A 113 19.55 4.78 4.05
CA GLY A 113 19.01 3.45 4.32
C GLY A 113 17.56 3.28 3.88
N THR A 114 16.75 4.34 4.04
CA THR A 114 15.33 4.33 3.68
C THR A 114 15.12 4.49 2.18
N GLN A 115 15.93 5.31 1.51
CA GLN A 115 15.96 5.38 0.06
C GLN A 115 16.40 4.05 -0.58
N ALA A 116 17.42 3.38 -0.04
CA ALA A 116 17.84 2.07 -0.51
C ALA A 116 16.74 1.00 -0.33
N PHE A 117 15.97 1.08 0.77
CA PHE A 117 14.81 0.22 0.98
C PHE A 117 13.69 0.54 -0.02
N ASP A 118 13.42 1.83 -0.25
CA ASP A 118 12.41 2.31 -1.19
C ASP A 118 12.67 1.76 -2.59
N ASP A 119 13.87 2.00 -3.13
CA ASP A 119 14.29 1.51 -4.44
C ASP A 119 14.10 -0.01 -4.58
N LEU A 120 14.58 -0.78 -3.59
CA LEU A 120 14.45 -2.25 -3.59
C LEU A 120 12.98 -2.70 -3.51
N SER A 121 12.20 -2.05 -2.66
CA SER A 121 10.79 -2.40 -2.44
C SER A 121 9.93 -2.04 -3.65
N GLY A 122 10.18 -0.90 -4.30
CA GLY A 122 9.51 -0.46 -5.52
C GLY A 122 9.74 -1.41 -6.68
N ASP A 123 10.99 -1.81 -6.91
CA ASP A 123 11.34 -2.82 -7.92
C ASP A 123 10.63 -4.15 -7.65
N TRP A 124 10.61 -4.59 -6.39
CA TRP A 124 9.96 -5.84 -6.00
C TRP A 124 8.43 -5.79 -6.16
N VAL A 125 7.80 -4.69 -5.75
CA VAL A 125 6.35 -4.47 -5.94
C VAL A 125 6.02 -4.47 -7.42
N SER A 126 6.75 -3.72 -8.24
CA SER A 126 6.50 -3.65 -9.68
C SER A 126 6.63 -5.02 -10.33
N ALA A 127 7.64 -5.82 -9.96
CA ALA A 127 7.81 -7.16 -10.49
C ALA A 127 6.70 -8.13 -10.07
N ILE A 128 6.10 -7.94 -8.89
CA ILE A 128 4.93 -8.72 -8.45
C ILE A 128 3.67 -8.25 -9.17
N ASP A 129 3.52 -6.94 -9.36
CA ASP A 129 2.41 -6.32 -10.09
C ASP A 129 2.28 -6.94 -11.48
N ASP A 130 3.38 -6.95 -12.23
CA ASP A 130 3.47 -7.56 -13.56
C ASP A 130 3.11 -9.06 -13.53
N GLN A 131 3.58 -9.80 -12.53
CA GLN A 131 3.27 -11.24 -12.40
C GLN A 131 1.80 -11.49 -12.06
N VAL A 132 1.19 -10.64 -11.24
CA VAL A 132 -0.22 -10.71 -10.89
C VAL A 132 -1.07 -10.40 -12.11
N ASP A 133 -0.71 -9.39 -12.90
CA ASP A 133 -1.42 -9.04 -14.13
C ASP A 133 -1.37 -10.19 -15.15
N LEU A 134 -0.19 -10.79 -15.37
CA LEU A 134 -0.06 -11.99 -16.20
C LEU A 134 -0.92 -13.16 -15.69
N LEU A 135 -1.02 -13.34 -14.38
CA LEU A 135 -1.86 -14.39 -13.77
C LEU A 135 -3.35 -14.10 -13.94
N ILE A 136 -3.76 -12.84 -13.90
CA ILE A 136 -5.13 -12.41 -14.18
C ILE A 136 -5.47 -12.66 -15.65
N GLU A 137 -4.60 -12.27 -16.58
CA GLU A 137 -4.78 -12.55 -18.01
C GLU A 137 -4.94 -14.05 -18.27
N ALA A 138 -4.10 -14.89 -17.65
CA ALA A 138 -4.23 -16.34 -17.76
C ALA A 138 -5.55 -16.87 -17.17
N HIS A 139 -6.06 -16.27 -16.08
CA HIS A 139 -7.38 -16.64 -15.54
C HIS A 139 -8.53 -16.22 -16.45
N GLU A 140 -8.42 -15.07 -17.11
CA GLU A 140 -9.42 -14.60 -18.08
C GLU A 140 -9.52 -15.55 -19.27
N GLU A 141 -8.39 -16.02 -19.78
CA GLU A 141 -8.39 -17.02 -20.86
C GLU A 141 -9.01 -18.36 -20.41
N VAL A 142 -8.81 -18.76 -19.14
CA VAL A 142 -9.47 -19.95 -18.57
C VAL A 142 -10.96 -19.72 -18.33
N GLU A 143 -11.37 -18.51 -17.94
CA GLU A 143 -12.77 -18.11 -17.80
C GLU A 143 -13.49 -18.25 -19.15
N ASP A 144 -12.92 -17.68 -20.21
CA ASP A 144 -13.48 -17.74 -21.57
C ASP A 144 -13.64 -19.18 -22.04
N GLN A 145 -12.62 -20.02 -21.89
CA GLN A 145 -12.70 -21.45 -22.22
C GLN A 145 -13.77 -22.19 -21.40
N SER A 146 -13.92 -21.82 -20.13
CA SER A 146 -14.91 -22.44 -19.24
C SER A 146 -16.34 -22.04 -19.60
N VAL A 147 -16.54 -20.77 -19.97
CA VAL A 147 -17.81 -20.23 -20.45
C VAL A 147 -18.19 -20.92 -21.77
N GLU A 148 -17.27 -20.99 -22.74
CA GLU A 148 -17.51 -21.66 -24.02
C GLU A 148 -17.88 -23.13 -23.84
N ALA A 149 -17.17 -23.87 -22.99
CA ALA A 149 -17.47 -25.28 -22.73
C ALA A 149 -18.88 -25.49 -22.14
N VAL A 150 -19.33 -24.58 -21.27
CA VAL A 150 -20.67 -24.63 -20.66
C VAL A 150 -21.75 -24.26 -21.67
N GLU A 151 -21.48 -23.28 -22.55
CA GLU A 151 -22.40 -22.92 -23.63
C GLU A 151 -22.55 -24.06 -24.64
N GLU A 152 -21.46 -24.75 -24.98
CA GLU A 152 -21.49 -25.93 -25.86
C GLU A 152 -22.28 -27.09 -25.21
N MET A 153 -22.07 -27.33 -23.92
CA MET A 153 -22.82 -28.35 -23.18
C MET A 153 -24.30 -28.01 -23.07
N SER A 154 -24.64 -26.74 -22.82
CA SER A 154 -26.03 -26.26 -22.82
C SER A 154 -26.70 -26.50 -24.16
N SER A 155 -26.02 -26.15 -25.25
CA SER A 155 -26.53 -26.31 -26.63
C SER A 155 -26.76 -27.79 -27.00
N GLN A 156 -25.91 -28.71 -26.50
CA GLN A 156 -26.11 -30.15 -26.67
C GLN A 156 -27.33 -30.66 -25.88
N VAL A 157 -27.52 -30.16 -24.65
CA VAL A 157 -28.66 -30.52 -23.81
C VAL A 157 -29.98 -30.01 -24.39
N GLU A 158 -30.00 -28.78 -24.93
CA GLU A 158 -31.15 -28.23 -25.64
C GLU A 158 -31.50 -29.07 -26.88
N ASN A 159 -30.52 -29.40 -27.72
CA ASN A 159 -30.75 -30.29 -28.88
C ASN A 159 -31.30 -31.67 -28.50
N LEU A 160 -30.87 -32.23 -27.36
CA LEU A 160 -31.42 -33.51 -26.87
C LEU A 160 -32.87 -33.38 -26.40
N GLN A 161 -33.23 -32.25 -25.78
CA GLN A 161 -34.60 -31.97 -25.38
C GLN A 161 -35.50 -31.81 -26.60
N ASP A 162 -35.07 -31.05 -27.60
CA ASP A 162 -35.82 -30.87 -28.86
C ASP A 162 -36.07 -32.22 -29.57
N GLN A 163 -35.04 -33.08 -29.65
CA GLN A 163 -35.19 -34.42 -30.21
C GLN A 163 -36.17 -35.31 -29.40
N LEU A 164 -36.17 -35.18 -28.07
CA LEU A 164 -37.11 -35.93 -27.22
C LEU A 164 -38.55 -35.44 -27.38
N GLU A 165 -38.76 -34.14 -27.58
CA GLU A 165 -40.07 -33.56 -27.88
C GLU A 165 -40.57 -34.05 -29.24
N GLU A 166 -39.74 -34.01 -30.29
CA GLU A 166 -40.08 -34.56 -31.61
C GLU A 166 -40.43 -36.05 -31.56
N VAL A 167 -39.68 -36.85 -30.81
CA VAL A 167 -39.98 -38.29 -30.65
C VAL A 167 -41.32 -38.48 -29.91
N GLN A 168 -41.62 -37.69 -28.89
CA GLN A 168 -42.91 -37.77 -28.21
C GLN A 168 -44.08 -37.38 -29.12
N GLU A 169 -43.91 -36.36 -29.96
CA GLU A 169 -44.91 -35.93 -30.93
C GLU A 169 -45.18 -37.04 -31.96
N GLN A 170 -44.13 -37.66 -32.50
CA GLN A 170 -44.25 -38.81 -33.41
C GLN A 170 -44.94 -40.01 -32.77
N VAL A 171 -44.63 -40.32 -31.50
CA VAL A 171 -45.30 -41.41 -30.77
C VAL A 171 -46.79 -41.12 -30.56
N LYS A 172 -47.16 -39.86 -30.31
CA LYS A 172 -48.57 -39.44 -30.22
C LYS A 172 -49.29 -39.58 -31.55
N GLU A 173 -48.71 -39.11 -32.65
CA GLU A 173 -49.29 -39.26 -33.99
C GLU A 173 -49.54 -40.74 -34.34
N VAL A 174 -48.54 -41.61 -34.12
CA VAL A 174 -48.69 -43.05 -34.38
C VAL A 174 -49.77 -43.69 -33.50
N GLN A 175 -49.94 -43.22 -32.25
CA GLN A 175 -51.01 -43.71 -31.38
C GLN A 175 -52.40 -43.24 -31.84
N GLU A 176 -52.54 -41.99 -32.28
CA GLU A 176 -53.81 -41.48 -32.82
C GLU A 176 -54.19 -42.23 -34.11
N GLU A 177 -53.24 -42.44 -35.02
CA GLU A 177 -53.48 -43.20 -36.26
C GLU A 177 -53.84 -44.67 -35.98
N ALA A 178 -53.21 -45.30 -34.98
CA ALA A 178 -53.54 -46.66 -34.57
C ALA A 178 -54.91 -46.79 -33.91
N VAL A 179 -55.40 -45.74 -33.23
CA VAL A 179 -56.75 -45.72 -32.64
C VAL A 179 -57.81 -45.58 -33.73
N ASP A 180 -57.60 -44.70 -34.72
CA ASP A 180 -58.52 -44.53 -35.86
C ASP A 180 -58.65 -45.81 -36.71
N VAL A 181 -57.56 -46.57 -36.88
CA VAL A 181 -57.58 -47.85 -37.63
C VAL A 181 -58.30 -48.99 -36.87
N VAL A 182 -58.46 -48.88 -35.55
CA VAL A 182 -59.15 -49.89 -34.72
C VAL A 182 -60.65 -49.59 -34.56
N GLU A 183 -61.10 -48.37 -34.84
CA GLU A 183 -62.52 -47.96 -34.74
C GLU A 183 -63.32 -48.08 -36.07
N GLU A 184 -62.69 -48.48 -37.19
CA GLU A 184 -63.33 -48.83 -38.49
C GLU A 184 -63.59 -50.34 -38.65
#